data_AF-A0A7S2K8C5-F1
#
_entry.id   AF-A0A7S2K8C5-F1
#
_cell.length_a   1.000
_cell.length_b   1.000
_cell.length_c   1.000
_cell.angle_alpha   90.00
_cell.angle_beta   90.00
_cell.angle_gamma   90.00
#
_symmetry.space_group_name_H-M   'P 1'
#
loop_
_entity.id
_entity.type
_entity.pdbx_description
1 polymer ?
#
loop_
_entity_poly.entity_id
_entity_poly.type
_entity_poly.pdbx_seq_one_letter_code
_entity_poly.pdbx_strand_id
1 'polypeptide(L)'
;DDGEPGEQLVGAAEAPGADLVQAPKSRLMIREIVLENFKSYGETKLIGPFHKSFSSIVGPNGSGKSNTIDALLFVFGKRAKKMRLNKVSELIHASSKLPNPPSAKVTVTFQDIIDTGEGPEEYEIVEGSVLKVSREAFRNNQSKYYVDGKTSNFTEVTKLLRKRGVDLEHNRFLILQGEVEQISLMKPKALTPHEDGLLEYLEDIIGSNRLVEPIEEAEGVVEKLTEQRQEKLNRLRVAERERDALDGPRKEAEAWVTAEAERLELLGLVSQAEAKRGHGKLAGLEEEHKKLKGHMEEHRKRMEVFEKEVKVIETEHNTHLVDYNKIKGQMEKAALDFKEFERQDGKFTE
;
A
#
# COMPACT_ATOMS: atom_id res chain seq x y z
N ASP A 1 12.83 23.43 -31.24
CA ASP A 1 13.71 23.17 -30.09
C ASP A 1 13.19 21.88 -29.49
N ASP A 2 13.50 20.80 -30.20
CA ASP A 2 12.95 19.46 -30.00
C ASP A 2 13.93 18.69 -29.11
N GLY A 3 13.47 18.30 -27.93
CA GLY A 3 14.24 17.55 -26.95
C GLY A 3 13.46 16.35 -26.44
N GLU A 4 13.57 15.22 -27.15
CA GLU A 4 13.26 13.90 -26.59
C GLU A 4 14.46 13.42 -25.74
N PRO A 5 14.26 12.92 -24.51
CA PRO A 5 15.33 12.31 -23.74
C PRO A 5 15.54 10.86 -24.20
N GLY A 6 16.77 10.57 -24.66
CA GLY A 6 17.20 9.28 -25.17
C GLY A 6 17.10 8.14 -24.15
N GLU A 7 16.50 7.05 -24.61
CA GLU A 7 16.42 5.77 -23.93
C GLU A 7 17.83 5.11 -23.92
N GLN A 8 18.48 5.10 -22.76
CA GLN A 8 19.74 4.38 -22.56
C GLN A 8 19.48 2.87 -22.56
N LEU A 9 19.84 2.22 -23.66
CA LEU A 9 19.92 0.77 -23.77
C LEU A 9 20.92 0.24 -22.74
N VAL A 10 20.37 -0.42 -21.71
CA VAL A 10 21.12 -1.09 -20.64
C VAL A 10 21.88 -2.28 -21.23
N GLY A 11 23.15 -2.40 -20.86
CA GLY A 11 24.18 -3.20 -21.51
C GLY A 11 23.80 -4.65 -21.82
N ALA A 12 24.19 -5.07 -23.03
CA ALA A 12 24.27 -6.46 -23.41
C ALA A 12 25.20 -7.20 -22.43
N ALA A 13 24.65 -8.13 -21.66
CA ALA A 13 25.42 -9.06 -20.87
C ALA A 13 26.28 -9.89 -21.83
N GLU A 14 27.59 -9.75 -21.73
CA GLU A 14 28.56 -10.59 -22.43
C GLU A 14 28.27 -12.06 -22.10
N ALA A 15 28.05 -12.87 -23.14
CA ALA A 15 27.93 -14.31 -23.02
C ALA A 15 29.27 -14.85 -22.45
N PRO A 16 29.26 -15.64 -21.36
CA PRO A 16 30.49 -16.20 -20.84
C PRO A 16 31.08 -17.15 -21.89
N GLY A 17 32.28 -16.80 -22.38
CA GLY A 17 33.07 -17.65 -23.25
C GLY A 17 33.26 -19.03 -22.61
N ALA A 18 32.80 -20.05 -23.31
CA ALA A 18 32.97 -21.44 -22.92
C ALA A 18 34.41 -21.87 -23.26
N ASP A 19 35.37 -21.44 -22.43
CA ASP A 19 36.66 -22.10 -22.30
C ASP A 19 36.41 -23.50 -21.70
N LEU A 20 36.12 -24.49 -22.57
CA LEU A 20 35.93 -25.89 -22.22
C LEU A 20 37.25 -26.65 -22.10
N VAL A 21 38.22 -26.08 -21.38
CA VAL A 21 39.27 -26.89 -20.75
C VAL A 21 39.07 -26.75 -19.26
N GLN A 22 38.04 -27.45 -18.75
CA GLN A 22 37.88 -27.63 -17.31
C GLN A 22 39.13 -28.35 -16.79
N ALA A 23 39.82 -27.74 -15.82
CA ALA A 23 40.87 -28.43 -15.08
C ALA A 23 40.33 -29.79 -14.60
N PRO A 24 41.14 -30.86 -14.62
CA PRO A 24 40.66 -32.21 -14.35
C PRO A 24 40.06 -32.25 -12.95
N LYS A 25 38.73 -32.40 -12.92
CA LYS A 25 37.94 -32.28 -11.69
C LYS A 25 38.02 -33.62 -10.95
N SER A 26 38.51 -33.59 -9.72
CA SER A 26 38.53 -34.78 -8.87
C SER A 26 37.12 -35.34 -8.71
N ARG A 27 36.94 -36.65 -8.88
CA ARG A 27 35.66 -37.34 -8.65
C ARG A 27 35.80 -38.44 -7.60
N LEU A 28 34.72 -38.69 -6.87
CA LEU A 28 34.66 -39.74 -5.87
C LEU A 28 34.50 -41.11 -6.53
N MET A 29 35.28 -42.08 -6.08
CA MET A 29 35.22 -43.47 -6.51
C MET A 29 35.13 -44.39 -5.29
N ILE A 30 34.34 -45.46 -5.39
CA ILE A 30 34.38 -46.56 -4.41
C ILE A 30 35.63 -47.39 -4.70
N ARG A 31 36.51 -47.54 -3.72
CA ARG A 31 37.70 -48.40 -3.83
C ARG A 31 37.36 -49.86 -3.56
N GLU A 32 36.68 -50.11 -2.45
CA GLU A 32 36.36 -51.46 -1.96
C GLU A 32 35.20 -51.41 -0.97
N ILE A 33 34.54 -52.56 -0.79
CA ILE A 33 33.50 -52.78 0.20
C ILE A 33 33.91 -53.98 1.07
N VAL A 34 34.00 -53.77 2.38
CA VAL A 34 34.25 -54.84 3.35
C VAL A 34 32.93 -55.18 4.03
N LEU A 35 32.54 -56.45 3.99
CA LEU A 35 31.35 -56.98 4.64
C LEU A 35 31.76 -57.94 5.74
N GLU A 36 31.21 -57.76 6.94
CA GLU A 36 31.44 -58.60 8.10
C GLU A 36 30.09 -59.16 8.55
N ASN A 37 29.90 -60.47 8.45
CA ASN A 37 28.68 -61.18 8.87
C ASN A 37 27.39 -60.59 8.29
N PHE A 38 27.38 -60.18 7.01
CA PHE A 38 26.25 -59.51 6.37
C PHE A 38 25.49 -60.42 5.39
N LYS A 39 24.22 -60.70 5.67
CA LYS A 39 23.32 -61.55 4.86
C LYS A 39 23.95 -62.88 4.46
N SER A 40 24.26 -63.09 3.18
CA SER A 40 24.90 -64.32 2.67
C SER A 40 26.41 -64.36 2.90
N TYR A 41 27.03 -63.23 3.25
CA TYR A 41 28.47 -63.10 3.49
C TYR A 41 28.75 -63.34 4.99
N GLY A 42 29.06 -64.59 5.34
CA GLY A 42 29.59 -64.92 6.67
C GLY A 42 31.05 -64.51 6.81
N GLU A 43 31.49 -64.20 8.03
CA GLU A 43 32.84 -63.70 8.34
C GLU A 43 33.14 -62.38 7.64
N THR A 44 34.42 -62.00 7.56
CA THR A 44 34.88 -60.85 6.80
C THR A 44 35.11 -61.24 5.33
N LYS A 45 34.47 -60.53 4.41
CA LYS A 45 34.65 -60.65 2.96
C LYS A 45 34.93 -59.28 2.35
N LEU A 46 35.89 -59.23 1.44
CA LEU A 46 36.27 -58.03 0.69
C LEU A 46 35.70 -58.12 -0.72
N ILE A 47 35.00 -57.07 -1.17
CA ILE A 47 34.56 -56.87 -2.55
C ILE A 47 35.34 -55.69 -3.12
N GLY A 48 36.16 -55.97 -4.14
CA GLY A 48 37.02 -54.99 -4.78
C GLY A 48 38.41 -55.57 -5.07
N PRO A 49 39.35 -54.73 -5.54
CA PRO A 49 39.18 -53.31 -5.84
C PRO A 49 38.21 -53.08 -7.01
N PHE A 50 37.38 -52.04 -6.91
CA PHE A 50 36.52 -51.63 -8.02
C PHE A 50 37.35 -50.90 -9.09
N HIS A 51 36.91 -50.97 -10.34
CA HIS A 51 37.53 -50.26 -11.45
C HIS A 51 37.05 -48.81 -11.52
N LYS A 52 37.91 -47.89 -12.02
CA LYS A 52 37.66 -46.45 -11.99
C LYS A 52 36.37 -46.02 -12.68
N SER A 53 35.97 -46.72 -13.74
CA SER A 53 34.80 -46.36 -14.56
C SER A 53 33.63 -47.31 -14.36
N PHE A 54 33.85 -48.61 -14.59
CA PHE A 54 32.77 -49.61 -14.61
C PHE A 54 33.23 -50.93 -14.02
N SER A 55 32.39 -51.54 -13.18
CA SER A 55 32.60 -52.87 -12.59
C SER A 55 31.31 -53.67 -12.68
N SER A 56 31.39 -54.91 -13.15
CA SER A 56 30.24 -55.82 -13.25
C SER A 56 30.30 -56.89 -12.16
N ILE A 57 29.17 -57.12 -11.48
CA ILE A 57 29.03 -58.18 -10.47
C ILE A 57 28.23 -59.33 -11.08
N VAL A 58 28.92 -60.43 -11.39
CA VAL A 58 28.34 -61.62 -12.01
C VAL A 58 28.35 -62.82 -11.07
N GLY A 59 27.47 -63.80 -11.31
CA GLY A 59 27.42 -65.03 -10.53
C GLY A 59 26.08 -65.78 -10.62
N PRO A 60 26.00 -67.04 -10.15
CA PRO A 60 24.78 -67.86 -10.21
C PRO A 60 23.61 -67.29 -9.42
N ASN A 61 22.37 -67.60 -9.81
CA ASN A 61 21.18 -67.17 -9.04
C ASN A 61 21.28 -67.64 -7.58
N GLY A 62 20.97 -66.74 -6.63
CA GLY A 62 21.12 -67.01 -5.20
C GLY A 62 22.54 -66.82 -4.63
N SER A 63 23.56 -66.52 -5.44
CA SER A 63 24.94 -66.32 -4.96
C SER A 63 25.19 -65.06 -4.11
N GLY A 64 24.15 -64.28 -3.81
CA GLY A 64 24.27 -63.06 -3.00
C GLY A 64 24.61 -61.78 -3.76
N LYS A 65 24.60 -61.76 -5.10
CA LYS A 65 24.87 -60.54 -5.91
C LYS A 65 24.06 -59.32 -5.47
N SER A 66 22.74 -59.50 -5.30
CA SER A 66 21.85 -58.42 -4.83
C SER A 66 22.17 -57.98 -3.40
N ASN A 67 22.80 -58.83 -2.58
CA ASN A 67 23.23 -58.46 -1.24
C ASN A 67 24.39 -57.46 -1.25
N THR A 68 25.16 -57.36 -2.35
CA THR A 68 26.16 -56.29 -2.50
C THR A 68 25.48 -54.92 -2.61
N ILE A 69 24.39 -54.81 -3.38
CA ILE A 69 23.59 -53.59 -3.46
C ILE A 69 22.91 -53.31 -2.12
N ASP A 70 22.38 -54.35 -1.45
CA ASP A 70 21.79 -54.19 -0.12
C ASP A 70 22.81 -53.69 0.92
N ALA A 71 24.09 -54.07 0.79
CA ALA A 71 25.16 -53.57 1.66
C ALA A 71 25.41 -52.06 1.44
N LEU A 72 25.40 -51.60 0.19
CA LEU A 72 25.48 -50.18 -0.13
C LEU A 72 24.26 -49.42 0.39
N LEU A 73 23.04 -49.94 0.16
CA LEU A 73 21.80 -49.36 0.70
C LEU A 73 21.84 -49.23 2.23
N PHE A 74 22.39 -50.26 2.90
CA PHE A 74 22.56 -50.24 4.34
C PHE A 74 23.50 -49.12 4.79
N VAL A 75 24.67 -48.97 4.17
CA VAL A 75 25.61 -47.88 4.51
C VAL A 75 25.07 -46.50 4.16
N PHE A 76 24.28 -46.36 3.09
CA PHE A 76 23.65 -45.10 2.71
C PHE A 76 22.36 -44.76 3.50
N GLY A 77 22.03 -45.52 4.54
CA GLY A 77 20.95 -45.14 5.45
C GLY A 77 19.54 -45.47 4.99
N LYS A 78 19.39 -46.31 3.98
CA LYS A 78 18.06 -46.72 3.51
C LYS A 78 17.33 -47.55 4.56
N ARG A 79 16.01 -47.40 4.61
CA ARG A 79 15.13 -48.16 5.53
C ARG A 79 15.19 -49.65 5.18
N ALA A 80 15.10 -50.51 6.20
CA ALA A 80 15.12 -51.97 6.04
C ALA A 80 14.09 -52.49 5.02
N LYS A 81 12.91 -51.84 4.95
CA LYS A 81 11.85 -52.17 3.99
C LYS A 81 12.33 -52.09 2.53
N LYS A 82 13.19 -51.12 2.19
CA LYS A 82 13.79 -51.01 0.83
C LYS A 82 14.81 -52.12 0.56
N MET A 83 15.38 -52.74 1.60
CA MET A 83 16.25 -53.91 1.51
C MET A 83 15.49 -55.24 1.64
N ARG A 84 14.15 -55.21 1.54
CA ARG A 84 13.25 -56.36 1.62
C ARG A 84 13.25 -57.07 2.99
N LEU A 85 13.54 -56.32 4.05
CA LEU A 85 13.59 -56.84 5.42
C LEU A 85 12.70 -56.01 6.35
N ASN A 86 12.18 -56.65 7.39
CA ASN A 86 11.36 -55.98 8.39
C ASN A 86 12.22 -55.42 9.53
N LYS A 87 13.32 -56.09 9.85
CA LYS A 87 14.19 -55.75 10.98
C LYS A 87 15.64 -55.60 10.53
N VAL A 88 16.36 -54.68 11.17
CA VAL A 88 17.80 -54.47 10.92
C VAL A 88 18.63 -55.67 11.37
N SER A 89 18.19 -56.39 12.41
CA SER A 89 18.86 -57.62 12.88
C SER A 89 18.84 -58.76 11.85
N GLU A 90 17.90 -58.76 10.89
CA GLU A 90 17.84 -59.75 9.80
C GLU A 90 18.95 -59.55 8.76
N LEU A 91 19.69 -58.44 8.82
CA LEU A 91 20.90 -58.24 8.01
C LEU A 91 22.08 -59.08 8.51
N ILE A 92 22.02 -59.59 9.74
CA ILE A 92 23.08 -60.36 10.35
C ILE A 92 23.06 -61.78 9.78
N HIS A 93 24.21 -62.25 9.29
CA HIS A 93 24.38 -63.58 8.74
C HIS A 93 24.00 -64.65 9.77
N ALA A 94 23.23 -65.63 9.35
CA ALA A 94 22.89 -66.79 10.16
C ALA A 94 23.14 -68.06 9.34
N SER A 95 24.07 -68.89 9.78
CA SER A 95 24.31 -70.21 9.20
C SER A 95 24.69 -71.22 10.27
N SER A 96 24.60 -72.51 9.95
CA SER A 96 25.02 -73.59 10.85
C SER A 96 26.49 -73.52 11.26
N LYS A 97 27.35 -72.93 10.40
CA LYS A 97 28.78 -72.73 10.67
C LYS A 97 29.06 -71.54 11.58
N LEU A 98 28.19 -70.52 11.54
CA LEU A 98 28.32 -69.30 12.33
C LEU A 98 26.94 -68.98 12.96
N PRO A 99 26.56 -69.69 14.03
CA PRO A 99 25.17 -69.73 14.47
C PRO A 99 24.67 -68.41 15.05
N ASN A 100 25.56 -67.55 15.57
CA ASN A 100 25.15 -66.31 16.25
C ASN A 100 26.23 -65.21 16.23
N PRO A 101 26.58 -64.62 15.08
CA PRO A 101 27.40 -63.40 15.10
C PRO A 101 26.71 -62.28 15.91
N PRO A 102 27.48 -61.50 16.70
CA PRO A 102 26.94 -60.46 17.56
C PRO A 102 26.43 -59.24 16.78
N SER A 103 27.09 -58.93 15.66
CA SER A 103 26.78 -57.79 14.79
C SER A 103 27.14 -58.10 13.34
N ALA A 104 26.61 -57.28 12.43
CA ALA A 104 27.01 -57.23 11.04
C ALA A 104 27.51 -55.84 10.71
N LYS A 105 28.66 -55.73 10.04
CA LYS A 105 29.28 -54.45 9.70
C LYS A 105 29.56 -54.38 8.21
N VAL A 106 29.24 -53.26 7.61
CA VAL A 106 29.60 -52.95 6.22
C VAL A 106 30.44 -51.69 6.23
N THR A 107 31.59 -51.74 5.58
CA THR A 107 32.50 -50.60 5.40
C THR A 107 32.68 -50.35 3.92
N VAL A 108 32.37 -49.14 3.46
CA VAL A 108 32.62 -48.68 2.10
C VAL A 108 33.77 -47.69 2.16
N THR A 109 34.84 -48.00 1.42
CA THR A 109 35.99 -47.11 1.29
C THR A 109 35.85 -46.33 -0.01
N PHE A 110 35.80 -45.01 0.10
CA PHE A 110 35.85 -44.08 -1.02
C PHE A 110 37.23 -43.44 -1.14
N GLN A 111 37.57 -42.99 -2.33
CA GLN A 111 38.76 -42.20 -2.61
C GLN A 111 38.45 -41.20 -3.73
N ASP A 112 39.11 -40.04 -3.71
CA ASP A 112 38.99 -39.09 -4.81
C ASP A 112 40.08 -39.39 -5.84
N ILE A 113 39.69 -39.42 -7.11
CA ILE A 113 40.58 -39.68 -8.25
C ILE A 113 40.51 -38.55 -9.26
N ILE A 114 41.62 -38.28 -9.93
CA ILE A 114 41.74 -37.37 -11.05
C ILE A 114 42.00 -38.23 -12.28
N ASP A 115 41.07 -38.26 -13.23
CA ASP A 115 41.28 -39.02 -14.46
C ASP A 115 42.32 -38.28 -15.32
N THR A 116 43.45 -38.94 -15.59
CA THR A 116 44.55 -38.40 -16.41
C THR A 116 44.49 -38.93 -17.85
N GLY A 117 43.58 -39.87 -18.12
CA GLY A 117 43.29 -40.41 -19.44
C GLY A 117 42.22 -41.51 -19.38
N GLU A 118 42.02 -42.23 -20.50
CA GLU A 118 40.97 -43.24 -20.64
C GLU A 118 41.41 -44.65 -20.21
N GLY A 119 42.72 -44.90 -20.13
CA GLY A 119 43.29 -46.19 -19.75
C GLY A 119 42.96 -46.59 -18.30
N PRO A 120 42.91 -47.89 -17.98
CA PRO A 120 42.48 -48.40 -16.66
C PRO A 120 43.36 -47.92 -15.49
N GLU A 121 44.64 -47.61 -15.73
CA GLU A 121 45.58 -47.06 -14.74
C GLU A 121 45.87 -45.56 -14.93
N GLU A 122 45.23 -44.91 -15.90
CA GLU A 122 45.39 -43.48 -16.18
C GLU A 122 44.50 -42.65 -15.24
N TYR A 123 44.80 -42.72 -13.94
CA TYR A 123 44.22 -41.88 -12.92
C TYR A 123 45.19 -41.66 -11.77
N GLU A 124 45.12 -40.48 -11.18
CA GLU A 124 45.89 -40.15 -9.97
C GLU A 124 44.95 -40.17 -8.76
N ILE A 125 45.41 -40.79 -7.67
CA ILE A 125 44.68 -40.78 -6.40
C ILE A 125 45.06 -39.50 -5.66
N VAL A 126 44.06 -38.74 -5.24
CA VAL A 126 44.29 -37.57 -4.39
C VAL A 126 44.76 -38.04 -3.02
N GLU A 127 45.98 -37.71 -2.63
CA GLU A 127 46.54 -38.11 -1.34
C GLU A 127 45.68 -37.62 -0.16
N GLY A 128 45.47 -38.47 0.84
CA GLY A 128 44.64 -38.14 2.01
C GLY A 128 43.13 -38.06 1.74
N SER A 129 42.66 -38.35 0.53
CA SER A 129 41.22 -38.31 0.18
C SER A 129 40.41 -39.52 0.65
N VAL A 130 41.08 -40.57 1.14
CA VAL A 130 40.44 -41.83 1.52
C VAL A 130 39.43 -41.60 2.63
N LEU A 131 38.18 -42.00 2.38
CA LEU A 131 37.06 -41.87 3.30
C LEU A 131 36.45 -43.25 3.56
N LYS A 132 36.46 -43.72 4.81
CA LYS A 132 35.81 -44.98 5.20
C LYS A 132 34.51 -44.70 5.91
N VAL A 133 33.40 -45.05 5.26
CA VAL A 133 32.06 -44.99 5.88
C VAL A 133 31.66 -46.40 6.26
N SER A 134 31.42 -46.63 7.55
CA SER A 134 30.96 -47.92 8.06
C SER A 134 29.62 -47.79 8.74
N ARG A 135 28.80 -48.84 8.63
CA ARG A 135 27.58 -48.99 9.43
C ARG A 135 27.56 -50.39 10.03
N GLU A 136 27.26 -50.46 11.32
CA GLU A 136 27.17 -51.70 12.08
C GLU A 136 25.75 -51.90 12.60
N ALA A 137 25.17 -53.08 12.34
CA ALA A 137 23.87 -53.52 12.81
C ALA A 137 24.04 -54.49 13.98
N PHE A 138 23.25 -54.28 15.03
CA PHE A 138 23.24 -55.12 16.23
C PHE A 138 21.92 -55.91 16.34
N ARG A 139 21.93 -57.01 17.09
CA ARG A 139 20.76 -57.87 17.30
C ARG A 139 19.58 -57.15 18.00
N ASN A 140 19.86 -56.08 18.73
CA ASN A 140 18.85 -55.23 19.36
C ASN A 140 18.10 -54.30 18.35
N ASN A 141 18.28 -54.51 17.03
CA ASN A 141 17.72 -53.70 15.94
C ASN A 141 18.26 -52.25 15.88
N GLN A 142 19.30 -51.93 16.64
CA GLN A 142 19.99 -50.65 16.51
C GLN A 142 21.13 -50.76 15.49
N SER A 143 21.49 -49.61 14.91
CA SER A 143 22.67 -49.50 14.06
C SER A 143 23.49 -48.28 14.44
N LYS A 144 24.82 -48.38 14.36
CA LYS A 144 25.76 -47.27 14.58
C LYS A 144 26.53 -46.97 13.31
N TYR A 145 26.81 -45.69 13.08
CA TYR A 145 27.68 -45.23 11.99
C TYR A 145 29.08 -44.99 12.51
N TYR A 146 30.06 -45.22 11.64
CA TYR A 146 31.45 -44.86 11.87
C TYR A 146 32.02 -44.19 10.61
N VAL A 147 32.77 -43.12 10.81
CA VAL A 147 33.54 -42.45 9.76
C VAL A 147 35.01 -42.52 10.17
N ASP A 148 35.83 -43.15 9.33
CA ASP A 148 37.25 -43.40 9.60
C ASP A 148 37.51 -44.04 10.98
N GLY A 149 36.61 -44.95 11.37
CA GLY A 149 36.66 -45.66 12.65
C GLY A 149 36.13 -44.88 13.85
N LYS A 150 35.77 -43.60 13.72
CA LYS A 150 35.16 -42.80 14.79
C LYS A 150 33.63 -42.89 14.72
N THR A 151 32.97 -43.01 15.87
CA THR A 151 31.50 -43.02 15.95
C THR A 151 30.92 -41.73 15.37
N SER A 152 29.90 -41.87 14.51
CA SER A 152 29.25 -40.78 13.78
C SER A 152 27.73 -40.98 13.79
N ASN A 153 26.99 -39.98 13.32
CA ASN A 153 25.56 -40.10 13.05
C ASN A 153 25.26 -40.09 11.53
N PHE A 154 24.02 -40.43 11.15
CA PHE A 154 23.59 -40.44 9.75
C PHE A 154 23.68 -39.04 9.12
N THR A 155 23.30 -38.00 9.86
CA THR A 155 23.29 -36.61 9.38
C THR A 155 24.68 -36.13 8.97
N GLU A 156 25.71 -36.44 9.76
CA GLU A 156 27.10 -36.12 9.49
C GLU A 156 27.63 -36.89 8.28
N VAL A 157 27.33 -38.19 8.18
CA VAL A 157 27.68 -39.03 7.03
C VAL A 157 27.05 -38.46 5.75
N THR A 158 25.76 -38.12 5.78
CA THR A 158 25.05 -37.50 4.65
C THR A 158 25.65 -36.15 4.30
N LYS A 159 25.98 -35.30 5.28
CA LYS A 159 26.59 -33.99 5.04
C LYS A 159 27.98 -34.12 4.41
N LEU A 160 28.76 -35.13 4.81
CA LEU A 160 30.09 -35.42 4.28
C LEU A 160 30.01 -35.93 2.84
N LEU A 161 29.11 -36.88 2.56
CA LEU A 161 28.89 -37.40 1.21
C LEU A 161 28.30 -36.36 0.26
N ARG A 162 27.39 -35.51 0.75
CA ARG A 162 26.82 -34.38 0.00
C ARG A 162 27.89 -33.36 -0.41
N LYS A 163 28.86 -33.08 0.46
CA LYS A 163 30.03 -32.23 0.12
C LYS A 163 30.87 -32.80 -1.03
N ARG A 164 30.89 -34.13 -1.19
CA ARG A 164 31.57 -34.83 -2.29
C ARG A 164 30.65 -35.13 -3.49
N GLY A 165 29.47 -34.52 -3.55
CA GLY A 165 28.53 -34.65 -4.67
C GLY A 165 27.65 -35.89 -4.64
N VAL A 166 27.62 -36.65 -3.55
CA VAL A 166 26.72 -37.80 -3.38
C VAL A 166 25.50 -37.37 -2.56
N ASP A 167 24.35 -37.29 -3.21
CA ASP A 167 23.09 -36.93 -2.58
C ASP A 167 22.30 -38.17 -2.14
N LEU A 168 22.25 -38.37 -0.82
CA LEU A 168 21.51 -39.46 -0.17
C LEU A 168 20.04 -39.12 0.15
N GLU A 169 19.62 -37.86 -0.02
CA GLU A 169 18.24 -37.44 0.26
C GLU A 169 17.35 -37.88 -0.91
N HIS A 170 17.69 -37.44 -2.12
CA HIS A 170 16.92 -37.75 -3.32
C HIS A 170 17.30 -39.08 -4.00
N ASN A 171 18.42 -39.68 -3.61
CA ASN A 171 18.80 -41.07 -3.92
C ASN A 171 18.78 -41.46 -5.40
N ARG A 172 19.12 -40.53 -6.27
CA ARG A 172 19.08 -40.71 -7.73
C ARG A 172 20.24 -41.54 -8.31
N PHE A 173 21.19 -41.95 -7.47
CA PHE A 173 22.37 -42.71 -7.89
C PHE A 173 22.20 -44.24 -7.70
N LEU A 174 21.12 -44.69 -7.05
CA LEU A 174 20.81 -46.11 -6.88
C LEU A 174 19.50 -46.43 -7.55
N ILE A 175 19.55 -47.26 -8.59
CA ILE A 175 18.38 -47.77 -9.28
C ILE A 175 18.15 -49.21 -8.82
N LEU A 176 17.04 -49.44 -8.13
CA LEU A 176 16.67 -50.76 -7.62
C LEU A 176 15.81 -51.53 -8.61
N GLN A 177 15.80 -52.84 -8.44
CA GLN A 177 14.89 -53.70 -9.19
C GLN A 177 13.44 -53.31 -8.88
N GLY A 178 12.66 -53.06 -9.93
CA GLY A 178 11.25 -52.62 -9.83
C GLY A 178 11.06 -51.10 -9.83
N GLU A 179 12.11 -50.29 -9.64
CA GLU A 179 11.96 -48.82 -9.70
C GLU A 179 11.61 -48.35 -11.11
N VAL A 180 12.14 -49.00 -12.17
CA VAL A 180 11.77 -48.68 -13.56
C VAL A 180 10.28 -48.96 -13.82
N GLU A 181 9.76 -50.06 -13.27
CA GLU A 181 8.34 -50.41 -13.37
C GLU A 181 7.49 -49.40 -12.59
N GLN A 182 7.92 -49.01 -11.39
CA GLN A 182 7.25 -47.97 -10.60
C GLN A 182 7.18 -46.64 -11.37
N ILE A 183 8.28 -46.20 -11.98
CA ILE A 183 8.31 -44.98 -12.80
C ILE A 183 7.36 -45.10 -14.00
N SER A 184 7.30 -46.27 -14.64
CA SER A 184 6.37 -46.50 -15.77
C SER A 184 4.89 -46.47 -15.36
N LEU A 185 4.59 -46.76 -14.09
CA LEU A 185 3.25 -46.75 -13.51
C LEU A 185 2.90 -45.42 -12.82
N MET A 186 3.83 -44.46 -12.76
CA MET A 186 3.56 -43.15 -12.17
C MET A 186 2.48 -42.42 -12.95
N LYS A 187 1.56 -41.78 -12.21
CA LYS A 187 0.56 -40.89 -12.80
C LYS A 187 1.24 -39.59 -13.25
N PRO A 188 0.68 -38.86 -14.23
CA PRO A 188 1.25 -37.60 -14.69
C PRO A 188 1.46 -36.56 -13.58
N LYS A 189 0.53 -36.51 -12.61
CA LYS A 189 0.58 -35.65 -11.43
C LYS A 189 0.15 -36.44 -10.20
N ALA A 190 0.70 -36.10 -9.04
CA ALA A 190 0.24 -36.62 -7.76
C ALA A 190 -1.24 -36.29 -7.53
N LEU A 191 -2.03 -37.28 -7.12
CA LEU A 191 -3.43 -37.06 -6.73
C LEU A 191 -3.55 -36.62 -5.27
N THR A 192 -2.57 -37.00 -4.44
CA THR A 192 -2.52 -36.66 -3.03
C THR A 192 -1.13 -36.12 -2.70
N PRO A 193 -0.99 -35.26 -1.67
CA PRO A 193 0.32 -34.72 -1.25
C PRO A 193 1.33 -35.76 -0.78
N HIS A 194 0.93 -37.03 -0.64
CA HIS A 194 1.76 -38.13 -0.16
C HIS A 194 2.14 -39.13 -1.25
N GLU A 195 1.63 -38.93 -2.47
CA GLU A 195 2.01 -39.70 -3.65
C GLU A 195 2.95 -38.86 -4.52
N ASP A 196 3.94 -39.49 -5.13
CA ASP A 196 4.80 -38.84 -6.12
C ASP A 196 4.29 -39.18 -7.52
N GLY A 197 3.89 -38.17 -8.29
CA GLY A 197 3.63 -38.30 -9.71
C GLY A 197 4.88 -38.02 -10.55
N LEU A 198 4.74 -38.12 -11.87
CA LEU A 198 5.83 -37.88 -12.80
C LEU A 198 6.26 -36.41 -12.80
N LEU A 199 5.33 -35.47 -12.67
CA LEU A 199 5.63 -34.04 -12.57
C LEU A 199 6.48 -33.76 -11.34
N GLU A 200 6.04 -34.22 -10.17
CA GLU A 200 6.75 -34.03 -8.90
C GLU A 200 8.15 -34.67 -8.94
N TYR A 201 8.25 -35.85 -9.58
CA TYR A 201 9.53 -36.51 -9.83
C TYR A 201 10.49 -35.67 -10.69
N LEU A 202 9.99 -35.03 -11.76
CA LEU A 202 10.77 -34.15 -12.63
C LEU A 202 11.13 -32.83 -11.93
N GLU A 203 10.20 -32.23 -11.20
CA GLU A 203 10.44 -31.02 -10.42
C GLU A 203 11.50 -31.23 -9.34
N ASP A 204 11.52 -32.41 -8.73
CA ASP A 204 12.56 -32.78 -7.78
C ASP A 204 13.91 -33.04 -8.47
N ILE A 205 13.96 -33.48 -9.74
CA ILE A 205 15.21 -33.58 -10.54
C ILE A 205 15.77 -32.20 -10.86
N ILE A 206 14.90 -31.28 -11.28
CA ILE A 206 15.28 -29.91 -11.63
C ILE A 206 15.60 -29.10 -10.36
N GLY A 207 15.04 -29.50 -9.21
CA GLY A 207 15.13 -28.79 -7.95
C GLY A 207 14.22 -27.56 -7.91
N SER A 208 13.12 -27.56 -8.68
CA SER A 208 12.08 -26.52 -8.65
C SER A 208 11.10 -26.71 -7.50
N ASN A 209 10.99 -27.91 -6.94
CA ASN A 209 10.09 -28.21 -5.81
C ASN A 209 10.30 -27.25 -4.61
N ARG A 210 11.55 -26.86 -4.33
CA ARG A 210 11.89 -25.87 -3.28
C ARG A 210 11.30 -24.46 -3.49
N LEU A 211 10.83 -24.16 -4.69
CA LEU A 211 10.24 -22.87 -5.04
C LEU A 211 8.72 -22.85 -4.90
N VAL A 212 8.08 -24.03 -4.86
CA VAL A 212 6.61 -24.13 -4.83
C VAL A 212 6.06 -23.49 -3.55
N GLU A 213 6.53 -23.91 -2.37
CA GLU A 213 6.07 -23.35 -1.09
C GLU A 213 6.29 -21.81 -0.98
N PRO A 214 7.48 -21.24 -1.27
CA PRO A 214 7.65 -19.78 -1.26
C PRO A 214 6.75 -19.03 -2.25
N ILE A 215 6.46 -19.62 -3.41
CA ILE A 215 5.58 -19.01 -4.42
C ILE A 215 4.15 -18.99 -3.90
N GLU A 216 3.65 -20.11 -3.37
CA GLU A 216 2.29 -20.19 -2.81
C GLU A 216 2.10 -19.21 -1.64
N GLU A 217 3.10 -19.08 -0.76
CA GLU A 217 3.08 -18.09 0.32
C GLU A 217 3.03 -16.65 -0.22
N ALA A 218 3.85 -16.34 -1.22
CA ALA A 218 3.88 -15.02 -1.85
C ALA A 218 2.56 -14.69 -2.57
N GLU A 219 1.98 -15.65 -3.28
CA GLU A 219 0.67 -15.53 -3.93
C GLU A 219 -0.43 -15.22 -2.90
N GLY A 220 -0.46 -15.94 -1.78
CA GLY A 220 -1.42 -15.68 -0.70
C GLY A 220 -1.27 -14.28 -0.07
N VAL A 221 -0.06 -13.73 -0.01
CA VAL A 221 0.16 -12.34 0.44
C VAL A 221 -0.33 -11.34 -0.60
N VAL A 222 -0.05 -11.58 -1.88
CA VAL A 222 -0.51 -10.72 -2.99
C VAL A 222 -2.03 -10.67 -3.04
N GLU A 223 -2.70 -11.81 -2.88
CA GLU A 223 -4.17 -11.90 -2.87
C GLU A 223 -4.77 -11.03 -1.75
N LYS A 224 -4.27 -11.17 -0.51
CA LYS A 224 -4.71 -10.37 0.64
C LYS A 224 -4.49 -8.87 0.44
N LEU A 225 -3.33 -8.48 -0.07
CA LEU A 225 -3.03 -7.07 -0.35
C LEU A 225 -3.90 -6.50 -1.48
N THR A 226 -4.22 -7.33 -2.47
CA THR A 226 -5.10 -6.96 -3.58
C THR A 226 -6.52 -6.71 -3.09
N GLU A 227 -7.04 -7.55 -2.20
CA GLU A 227 -8.36 -7.35 -1.58
C GLU A 227 -8.41 -6.05 -0.77
N GLN A 228 -7.41 -5.80 0.08
CA GLN A 228 -7.31 -4.55 0.85
C GLN A 228 -7.19 -3.31 -0.03
N ARG A 229 -6.43 -3.39 -1.12
CA ARG A 229 -6.31 -2.31 -2.11
C ARG A 229 -7.67 -2.03 -2.75
N GLN A 230 -8.41 -3.06 -3.13
CA GLN A 230 -9.72 -2.92 -3.75
C GLN A 230 -10.73 -2.26 -2.79
N GLU A 231 -10.73 -2.65 -1.51
CA GLU A 231 -11.56 -2.02 -0.48
C GLU A 231 -11.26 -0.52 -0.34
N LYS A 232 -9.97 -0.15 -0.23
CA LYS A 232 -9.54 1.25 -0.10
C LYS A 232 -9.88 2.08 -1.34
N LEU A 233 -9.69 1.51 -2.54
CA LEU A 233 -10.06 2.16 -3.80
C LEU A 233 -11.57 2.40 -3.89
N ASN A 234 -12.38 1.44 -3.44
CA ASN A 234 -13.83 1.60 -3.41
C ASN A 234 -14.24 2.74 -2.46
N ARG A 235 -13.64 2.83 -1.27
CA ARG A 235 -13.88 3.96 -0.34
C ARG A 235 -13.47 5.31 -0.92
N LEU A 236 -12.31 5.37 -1.56
CA LEU A 236 -11.83 6.59 -2.22
C LEU A 236 -12.82 7.06 -3.30
N ARG A 237 -13.29 6.15 -4.15
CA ARG A 237 -14.25 6.46 -5.21
C ARG A 237 -15.58 7.02 -4.68
N VAL A 238 -16.04 6.52 -3.52
CA VAL A 238 -17.24 7.08 -2.87
C VAL A 238 -16.98 8.51 -2.41
N ALA A 239 -15.87 8.75 -1.71
CA ALA A 239 -15.50 10.08 -1.24
C ALA A 239 -15.27 11.09 -2.40
N GLU A 240 -14.66 10.66 -3.50
CA GLU A 240 -14.47 11.50 -4.70
C GLU A 240 -15.81 11.88 -5.32
N ARG A 241 -16.76 10.95 -5.43
CA ARG A 241 -18.12 11.26 -5.92
C ARG A 241 -18.85 12.25 -5.02
N GLU A 242 -18.75 12.09 -3.70
CA GLU A 242 -19.35 13.03 -2.75
C GLU A 242 -18.73 14.44 -2.87
N ARG A 243 -17.40 14.52 -2.97
CA ARG A 243 -16.69 15.78 -3.23
C ARG A 243 -17.18 16.44 -4.52
N ASP A 244 -17.23 15.68 -5.60
CA ASP A 244 -17.60 16.21 -6.92
C ASP A 244 -19.07 16.64 -6.95
N ALA A 245 -19.96 15.94 -6.23
CA ALA A 245 -21.35 16.34 -6.07
C ALA A 245 -21.52 17.66 -5.30
N LEU A 246 -20.62 17.97 -4.35
CA LEU A 246 -20.65 19.20 -3.56
C LEU A 246 -20.02 20.41 -4.28
N ASP A 247 -19.29 20.21 -5.37
CA ASP A 247 -18.62 21.30 -6.10
C ASP A 247 -19.61 22.30 -6.72
N GLY A 248 -20.75 21.81 -7.24
CA GLY A 248 -21.82 22.65 -7.78
C GLY A 248 -22.47 23.54 -6.72
N PRO A 249 -23.05 22.97 -5.63
CA PRO A 249 -23.62 23.73 -4.53
C PRO A 249 -22.62 24.72 -3.89
N ARG A 250 -21.35 24.35 -3.79
CA ARG A 250 -20.28 25.25 -3.32
C ARG A 250 -20.16 26.48 -4.22
N LYS A 251 -20.06 26.29 -5.54
CA LYS A 251 -19.95 27.39 -6.51
C LYS A 251 -21.17 28.30 -6.48
N GLU A 252 -22.37 27.74 -6.35
CA GLU A 252 -23.61 28.51 -6.22
C GLU A 252 -23.62 29.35 -4.94
N ALA A 253 -23.21 28.78 -3.81
CA ALA A 253 -23.11 29.50 -2.55
C ALA A 253 -22.07 30.62 -2.60
N GLU A 254 -20.89 30.37 -3.18
CA GLU A 254 -19.84 31.39 -3.38
C GLU A 254 -20.34 32.54 -4.28
N ALA A 255 -21.05 32.21 -5.37
CA ALA A 255 -21.65 33.20 -6.27
C ALA A 255 -22.71 34.04 -5.56
N TRP A 256 -23.57 33.41 -4.74
CA TRP A 256 -24.60 34.11 -3.97
C TRP A 256 -23.98 35.07 -2.94
N VAL A 257 -22.95 34.63 -2.20
CA VAL A 257 -22.25 35.49 -1.22
C VAL A 257 -21.63 36.70 -1.91
N THR A 258 -21.01 36.49 -3.08
CA THR A 258 -20.41 37.58 -3.87
C THR A 258 -21.47 38.57 -4.35
N ALA A 259 -22.57 38.07 -4.91
CA ALA A 259 -23.69 38.91 -5.36
C ALA A 259 -24.35 39.67 -4.20
N GLU A 260 -24.47 39.05 -3.03
CA GLU A 260 -25.04 39.71 -1.84
C GLU A 260 -24.13 40.81 -1.31
N ALA A 261 -22.80 40.62 -1.36
CA ALA A 261 -21.83 41.65 -1.02
C ALA A 261 -21.94 42.87 -1.97
N GLU A 262 -22.01 42.63 -3.28
CA GLU A 262 -22.21 43.68 -4.28
C GLU A 262 -23.55 44.42 -4.08
N ARG A 263 -24.62 43.68 -3.79
CA ARG A 263 -25.94 44.25 -3.50
C ARG A 263 -25.91 45.17 -2.29
N LEU A 264 -25.23 44.77 -1.22
CA LEU A 264 -25.09 45.57 0.00
C LEU A 264 -24.25 46.83 -0.25
N GLU A 265 -23.19 46.73 -1.06
CA GLU A 265 -22.38 47.89 -1.45
C GLU A 265 -23.22 48.91 -2.23
N LEU A 266 -23.93 48.46 -3.27
CA LEU A 266 -24.82 49.31 -4.06
C LEU A 266 -25.93 49.94 -3.21
N LEU A 267 -26.51 49.18 -2.28
CA LEU A 267 -27.52 49.71 -1.36
C LEU A 267 -26.96 50.80 -0.44
N GLY A 268 -25.72 50.62 0.01
CA GLY A 268 -24.98 51.64 0.77
C GLY A 268 -24.77 52.91 -0.04
N LEU A 269 -24.36 52.79 -1.30
CA LEU A 269 -24.21 53.93 -2.22
C LEU A 269 -25.53 54.67 -2.47
N VAL A 270 -26.61 53.95 -2.74
CA VAL A 270 -27.95 54.55 -2.94
C VAL A 270 -28.38 55.29 -1.68
N SER A 271 -28.26 54.66 -0.51
CA SER A 271 -28.61 55.26 0.77
C SER A 271 -27.80 56.53 1.06
N GLN A 272 -26.51 56.54 0.74
CA GLN A 272 -25.66 57.74 0.85
C GLN A 272 -26.08 58.85 -0.12
N ALA A 273 -26.42 58.51 -1.37
CA ALA A 273 -26.88 59.48 -2.36
C ALA A 273 -28.22 60.10 -1.96
N GLU A 274 -29.15 59.29 -1.47
CA GLU A 274 -30.44 59.75 -0.96
C GLU A 274 -30.28 60.63 0.27
N ALA A 275 -29.40 60.25 1.20
CA ALA A 275 -29.06 61.08 2.36
C ALA A 275 -28.51 62.44 1.90
N LYS A 276 -27.53 62.49 0.99
CA LYS A 276 -26.99 63.75 0.45
C LYS A 276 -28.05 64.60 -0.23
N ARG A 277 -28.93 64.00 -1.04
CA ARG A 277 -30.06 64.69 -1.68
C ARG A 277 -31.02 65.26 -0.64
N GLY A 278 -31.32 64.50 0.41
CA GLY A 278 -32.14 64.93 1.54
C GLY A 278 -31.52 66.12 2.27
N HIS A 279 -30.22 66.05 2.58
CA HIS A 279 -29.48 67.15 3.21
C HIS A 279 -29.47 68.40 2.33
N GLY A 280 -29.27 68.27 1.01
CA GLY A 280 -29.32 69.39 0.08
C GLY A 280 -30.69 70.08 0.04
N LYS A 281 -31.78 69.29 0.01
CA LYS A 281 -33.15 69.82 0.10
C LYS A 281 -33.41 70.51 1.43
N LEU A 282 -32.94 69.93 2.54
CA LEU A 282 -33.08 70.50 3.88
C LEU A 282 -32.34 71.84 3.97
N ALA A 283 -31.10 71.91 3.50
CA ALA A 283 -30.32 73.15 3.48
C ALA A 283 -31.01 74.25 2.64
N GLY A 284 -31.59 73.88 1.49
CA GLY A 284 -32.39 74.81 0.69
C GLY A 284 -33.62 75.34 1.44
N LEU A 285 -34.38 74.45 2.07
CA LEU A 285 -35.54 74.81 2.91
C LEU A 285 -35.15 75.66 4.13
N GLU A 286 -34.00 75.39 4.74
CA GLU A 286 -33.47 76.18 5.85
C GLU A 286 -33.11 77.61 5.42
N GLU A 287 -32.53 77.77 4.22
CA GLU A 287 -32.24 79.08 3.65
C GLU A 287 -33.53 79.86 3.30
N GLU A 288 -34.50 79.18 2.69
CA GLU A 288 -35.83 79.75 2.43
C GLU A 288 -36.52 80.16 3.73
N HIS A 289 -36.51 79.29 4.75
CA HIS A 289 -37.07 79.57 6.06
C HIS A 289 -36.38 80.76 6.73
N LYS A 290 -35.05 80.87 6.60
CA LYS A 290 -34.27 82.03 7.10
C LYS A 290 -34.67 83.33 6.37
N LYS A 291 -34.84 83.30 5.05
CA LYS A 291 -35.33 84.45 4.25
C LYS A 291 -36.74 84.85 4.68
N LEU A 292 -37.65 83.88 4.78
CA LEU A 292 -39.04 84.12 5.18
C LEU A 292 -39.13 84.70 6.60
N LYS A 293 -38.33 84.17 7.53
CA LYS A 293 -38.21 84.70 8.89
C LYS A 293 -37.67 86.13 8.89
N GLY A 294 -36.70 86.44 8.05
CA GLY A 294 -36.20 87.81 7.84
C GLY A 294 -37.28 88.74 7.32
N HIS A 295 -38.04 88.32 6.29
CA HIS A 295 -39.17 89.09 5.78
C HIS A 295 -40.27 89.30 6.83
N MET A 296 -40.63 88.27 7.61
CA MET A 296 -41.59 88.42 8.71
C MET A 296 -41.11 89.46 9.72
N GLU A 297 -39.83 89.46 10.07
CA GLU A 297 -39.26 90.40 11.02
C GLU A 297 -39.27 91.85 10.47
N GLU A 298 -39.03 92.02 9.17
CA GLU A 298 -39.14 93.31 8.50
C GLU A 298 -40.60 93.80 8.42
N HIS A 299 -41.53 92.92 8.04
CA HIS A 299 -42.95 93.21 8.06
C HIS A 299 -43.45 93.54 9.46
N ARG A 300 -42.96 92.85 10.50
CA ARG A 300 -43.27 93.14 11.90
C ARG A 300 -42.83 94.56 12.29
N LYS A 301 -41.60 94.94 11.96
CA LYS A 301 -41.11 96.31 12.18
C LYS A 301 -41.92 97.36 11.41
N ARG A 302 -42.30 97.07 10.17
CA ARG A 302 -43.19 97.96 9.41
C ARG A 302 -44.55 98.10 10.06
N MET A 303 -45.14 97.00 10.54
CA MET A 303 -46.41 97.04 11.26
C MET A 303 -46.31 97.86 12.56
N GLU A 304 -45.22 97.75 13.32
CA GLU A 304 -45.00 98.60 14.50
C GLU A 304 -44.90 100.09 14.15
N VAL A 305 -44.30 100.44 13.00
CA VAL A 305 -44.27 101.82 12.50
C VAL A 305 -45.67 102.28 12.10
N PHE A 306 -46.38 101.49 11.29
CA PHE A 306 -47.75 101.81 10.90
C PHE A 306 -48.70 101.91 12.10
N GLU A 307 -48.55 101.07 13.11
CA GLU A 307 -49.37 101.15 14.33
C GLU A 307 -49.11 102.45 15.10
N LYS A 308 -47.87 102.94 15.11
CA LYS A 308 -47.54 104.27 15.67
C LYS A 308 -48.14 105.39 14.82
N GLU A 309 -48.04 105.31 13.50
CA GLU A 309 -48.63 106.30 12.59
C GLU A 309 -50.17 106.34 12.71
N VAL A 310 -50.82 105.18 12.78
CA VAL A 310 -52.27 105.08 13.02
C VAL A 310 -52.65 105.72 14.35
N LYS A 311 -51.89 105.48 15.43
CA LYS A 311 -52.15 106.16 16.72
C LYS A 311 -52.02 107.67 16.62
N VAL A 312 -51.04 108.19 15.86
CA VAL A 312 -50.92 109.64 15.61
C VAL A 312 -52.13 110.15 14.85
N ILE A 313 -52.51 109.50 13.76
CA ILE A 313 -53.68 109.87 12.95
C ILE A 313 -54.98 109.79 13.77
N GLU A 314 -55.13 108.79 14.64
CA GLU A 314 -56.28 108.68 15.56
C GLU A 314 -56.32 109.84 16.56
N THR A 315 -55.17 110.25 17.10
CA THR A 315 -55.12 111.43 17.98
C THR A 315 -55.48 112.71 17.22
N GLU A 316 -54.96 112.91 16.01
CA GLU A 316 -55.31 114.04 15.15
C GLU A 316 -56.79 114.02 14.77
N HIS A 317 -57.33 112.86 14.36
CA HIS A 317 -58.74 112.69 14.03
C HIS A 317 -59.63 113.01 15.22
N ASN A 318 -59.32 112.52 16.42
CA ASN A 318 -60.07 112.85 17.63
C ASN A 318 -60.03 114.35 17.95
N THR A 319 -58.89 115.00 17.73
CA THR A 319 -58.74 116.46 17.92
C THR A 319 -59.64 117.21 16.94
N HIS A 320 -59.59 116.85 15.65
CA HIS A 320 -60.48 117.39 14.63
C HIS A 320 -61.96 117.07 14.88
N LEU A 321 -62.29 115.94 15.48
CA LEU A 321 -63.66 115.57 15.84
C LEU A 321 -64.19 116.47 16.96
N VAL A 322 -63.35 116.79 17.96
CA VAL A 322 -63.68 117.76 19.02
C VAL A 322 -63.91 119.14 18.42
N ASP A 323 -63.03 119.59 17.52
CA ASP A 323 -63.19 120.87 16.82
C ASP A 323 -64.45 120.90 15.94
N TYR A 324 -64.71 119.82 15.19
CA TYR A 324 -65.92 119.67 14.38
C TYR A 324 -67.19 119.74 15.23
N ASN A 325 -67.23 119.04 16.36
CA ASN A 325 -68.38 119.08 17.27
C ASN A 325 -68.56 120.47 17.89
N LYS A 326 -67.47 121.20 18.16
CA LYS A 326 -67.52 122.58 18.65
C LYS A 326 -68.09 123.53 17.59
N ILE A 327 -67.65 123.43 16.34
CA ILE A 327 -68.16 124.21 15.20
C ILE A 327 -69.62 123.84 14.93
N LYS A 328 -69.98 122.56 14.94
CA LYS A 328 -71.36 122.09 14.77
C LYS A 328 -72.27 122.62 15.87
N GLY A 329 -71.82 122.61 17.13
CA GLY A 329 -72.57 123.20 18.24
C GLY A 329 -72.74 124.72 18.09
N GLN A 330 -71.74 125.43 17.58
CA GLN A 330 -71.87 126.86 17.24
C GLN A 330 -72.86 127.08 16.08
N MET A 331 -72.86 126.20 15.07
CA MET A 331 -73.79 126.28 13.94
C MET A 331 -75.23 125.98 14.35
N GLU A 332 -75.46 124.96 15.20
CA GLU A 332 -76.80 124.66 15.74
C GLU A 332 -77.33 125.81 16.59
N LYS A 333 -76.45 126.48 17.36
CA LYS A 333 -76.80 127.68 18.12
C LYS A 333 -77.16 128.85 17.20
N ALA A 334 -76.37 129.09 16.16
CA ALA A 334 -76.66 130.10 15.15
C ALA A 334 -77.94 129.79 14.34
N ALA A 335 -78.25 128.51 14.09
CA ALA A 335 -79.47 128.09 13.42
C ALA A 335 -80.71 128.24 14.32
N LEU A 336 -80.57 128.04 15.63
CA LEU A 336 -81.59 128.35 16.63
C LEU A 336 -81.83 129.85 16.72
N ASP A 337 -80.77 130.66 16.81
CA ASP A 337 -80.85 132.13 16.79
C ASP A 337 -81.51 132.63 15.48
N PHE A 338 -81.21 131.99 14.34
CA PHE A 338 -81.83 132.31 13.04
C PHE A 338 -83.31 131.92 12.97
N LYS A 339 -83.71 130.75 13.53
CA LYS A 339 -85.12 130.35 13.63
C LYS A 339 -85.92 131.26 14.57
N GLU A 340 -85.28 131.78 15.62
CA GLU A 340 -85.90 132.73 16.55
C GLU A 340 -86.05 134.11 15.88
N PHE A 341 -85.10 134.49 15.01
CA PHE A 341 -85.20 135.65 14.13
C PHE A 341 -86.36 135.51 13.10
N GLU A 342 -86.50 134.38 12.39
CA GLU A 342 -87.63 134.14 11.47
C GLU A 342 -88.99 134.16 12.18
N ARG A 343 -89.05 133.82 13.48
CA ARG A 343 -90.30 133.88 14.26
C ARG A 343 -90.65 135.30 14.73
N GLN A 344 -89.66 136.19 14.78
CA GLN A 344 -89.83 137.61 15.12
C GLN A 344 -90.06 138.50 13.88
N ASP A 345 -89.58 138.08 12.71
CA ASP A 345 -89.92 138.60 11.38
C ASP A 345 -91.14 137.85 10.81
N GLY A 346 -92.19 137.63 11.58
CA GLY A 346 -92.99 138.77 11.95
C GLY A 346 -93.76 139.20 10.71
N LYS A 347 -95.04 138.87 10.63
CA LYS A 347 -96.06 139.74 11.25
C LYS A 347 -96.08 141.18 10.68
N PHE A 348 -95.40 141.46 9.57
CA PHE A 348 -95.27 142.79 8.94
C PHE A 348 -95.52 142.86 7.42
N THR A 349 -96.05 141.81 6.80
CA THR A 349 -96.60 141.90 5.42
C THR A 349 -98.03 141.37 5.40
N GLU A 350 -98.95 142.24 5.79
CA GLU A 350 -100.35 142.30 5.34
C GLU A 350 -100.44 143.18 4.08
#